data_AF-A0A6B3FDY1-F1
#
_entry.id   AF-A0A6B3FDY1-F1
#
_cell.length_a   1.000
_cell.length_b   1.000
_cell.length_c   1.000
_cell.angle_alpha   90.00
_cell.angle_beta   90.00
_cell.angle_gamma   90.00
#
_symmetry.space_group_name_H-M   'P 1'
#
loop_
_entity.id
_entity.type
_entity.pdbx_description
1 polymer ?
#
loop_
_entity_poly.entity_id
_entity_poly.type
_entity_poly.pdbx_seq_one_letter_code
_entity_poly.pdbx_strand_id
1 'polypeptide(L)'
;ALLDSYPGERIEVAEAWAPTSERLALYVRADEAHQAFNFQYVLAPWEARALREVIDASLAATGAVGATTTWVLSNHDVVRHT
;
A
#
# COMPACT_ATOMS: atom_id res chain seq x y z
N ALA A 1 6.50 -2.77 17.82
CA ALA A 1 6.65 -1.79 18.92
C ALA A 1 8.07 -1.17 19.04
N LEU A 2 8.78 -0.92 17.92
CA LEU A 2 10.01 -0.10 17.95
C LEU A 2 9.67 1.38 17.83
N LEU A 3 8.77 1.73 16.91
CA LEU A 3 8.33 3.10 16.68
C LEU A 3 7.67 3.72 17.92
N ASP A 4 6.87 2.92 18.63
CA ASP A 4 6.20 3.30 19.88
C ASP A 4 7.16 3.62 21.03
N SER A 5 8.44 3.21 20.92
CA SER A 5 9.46 3.55 21.93
C SER A 5 9.98 4.98 21.80
N TYR A 6 9.73 5.64 20.67
CA TYR A 6 10.14 7.02 20.43
C TYR A 6 9.05 7.99 20.90
N PRO A 7 9.42 9.18 21.44
CA PRO A 7 8.44 10.18 21.81
C PRO A 7 7.71 10.73 20.57
N GLY A 8 6.40 10.97 20.72
CA GLY A 8 5.50 11.46 19.67
C GLY A 8 4.87 10.33 18.84
N GLU A 9 4.03 10.69 17.86
CA GLU A 9 3.44 9.74 16.92
C GLU A 9 4.40 9.54 15.74
N ARG A 10 4.90 8.30 15.58
CA ARG A 10 5.78 7.90 14.47
C ARG A 10 5.03 6.96 13.56
N ILE A 11 5.15 7.17 12.26
CA ILE A 11 4.57 6.29 11.25
C ILE A 11 5.68 5.54 10.53
N GLU A 12 5.37 4.32 10.12
CA GLU A 12 6.20 3.53 9.21
C GLU A 12 5.46 3.34 7.90
N VAL A 13 6.16 3.69 6.82
CA VAL A 13 5.72 3.51 5.45
C VAL A 13 6.63 2.48 4.82
N ALA A 14 6.11 1.26 4.67
CA ALA A 14 6.87 0.15 4.13
C ALA A 14 6.91 0.19 2.60
N GLU A 15 8.11 0.09 2.02
CA GLU A 15 8.27 -0.28 0.63
C GLU A 15 8.30 -1.81 0.52
N ALA A 16 7.11 -2.43 0.46
CA ALA A 16 6.97 -3.89 0.39
C ALA A 16 6.53 -4.33 -1.01
N TRP A 17 7.46 -4.92 -1.77
CA TRP A 17 7.14 -5.61 -3.03
C TRP A 17 6.43 -6.94 -2.75
N ALA A 18 5.11 -6.88 -2.62
CA ALA A 18 4.27 -8.05 -2.39
C ALA A 18 3.59 -8.50 -3.70
N PRO A 19 3.56 -9.81 -3.99
CA PRO A 19 3.01 -10.33 -5.24
C PRO A 19 1.49 -10.18 -5.39
N THR A 20 0.76 -9.94 -4.31
CA THR A 20 -0.70 -9.72 -4.32
C THR A 20 -1.12 -8.68 -3.28
N SER A 21 -2.32 -8.12 -3.43
CA SER A 21 -2.90 -7.18 -2.48
C SER A 21 -3.13 -7.81 -1.10
N GLU A 22 -3.52 -9.08 -1.04
CA GLU A 22 -3.70 -9.82 0.23
C GLU A 22 -2.37 -10.01 0.95
N ARG A 23 -1.29 -10.28 0.21
CA ARG A 23 0.04 -10.40 0.79
C ARG A 23 0.57 -9.06 1.30
N LEU A 24 0.27 -7.96 0.58
CA LEU A 24 0.56 -6.60 1.01
C LEU A 24 -0.20 -6.25 2.29
N ALA A 25 -1.48 -6.62 2.38
CA ALA A 25 -2.34 -6.32 3.53
C ALA A 25 -1.78 -6.86 4.86
N LEU A 26 -1.04 -7.97 4.83
CA LEU A 26 -0.38 -8.51 6.03
C LEU A 26 0.66 -7.56 6.64
N TYR A 27 1.23 -6.64 5.86
CA TYR A 27 2.19 -5.62 6.34
C TYR A 27 1.53 -4.42 6.99
N VAL A 28 0.22 -4.24 6.86
CA VAL A 28 -0.51 -3.06 7.38
C VAL A 28 -1.56 -3.44 8.42
N ARG A 29 -1.43 -4.61 9.05
CA ARG A 29 -2.24 -4.99 10.22
C ARG A 29 -1.98 -4.02 11.36
N ALA A 30 -2.89 -3.99 12.34
CA ALA A 30 -2.83 -3.04 13.46
C ALA A 30 -1.53 -3.11 14.29
N ASP A 31 -0.79 -4.22 14.24
CA ASP A 31 0.48 -4.45 14.94
C ASP A 31 1.73 -4.38 14.04
N GLU A 32 1.57 -3.97 12.78
CA GLU A 32 2.61 -3.92 11.74
C GLU A 32 2.87 -2.47 11.26
N ALA A 33 3.21 -2.25 9.99
CA ALA A 33 3.44 -0.91 9.44
C ALA A 33 2.12 -0.13 9.30
N HIS A 34 2.23 1.21 9.29
CA HIS A 34 1.06 2.09 9.18
C HIS A 34 0.55 2.20 7.74
N GLN A 35 1.49 2.15 6.80
CA GLN A 35 1.24 2.22 5.36
C GLN A 35 2.21 1.32 4.62
N ALA A 36 1.83 0.87 3.43
CA ALA A 36 2.72 0.18 2.52
C ALA A 36 2.51 0.66 1.08
N PHE A 37 3.58 0.69 0.30
CA PHE A 37 3.50 1.05 -1.12
C PHE A 37 2.63 0.05 -1.88
N ASN A 38 1.65 0.56 -2.62
CA ASN A 38 0.78 -0.25 -3.44
C ASN A 38 1.32 -0.37 -4.87
N PHE A 39 2.24 -1.31 -5.07
CA PHE A 39 2.85 -1.56 -6.39
C PHE A 39 1.86 -2.02 -7.43
N GLN A 40 0.76 -2.66 -7.02
CA GLN A 40 -0.29 -3.10 -7.94
C GLN A 40 -0.95 -1.89 -8.60
N TYR A 41 -1.08 -0.77 -7.88
CA TYR A 41 -1.54 0.50 -8.43
C TYR A 41 -0.49 1.20 -9.27
N VAL A 42 0.76 1.28 -8.80
CA VAL A 42 1.87 1.91 -9.53
C VAL A 42 2.08 1.28 -10.91
N LEU A 43 1.86 -0.03 -11.02
CA LEU A 43 2.05 -0.81 -12.25
C LEU A 43 0.77 -0.96 -13.08
N ALA A 44 -0.38 -0.47 -12.59
CA ALA A 44 -1.63 -0.54 -13.33
C ALA A 44 -1.54 0.36 -14.58
N PRO A 45 -2.06 -0.10 -15.75
CA PRO A 45 -2.12 0.77 -16.91
C PRO A 45 -3.04 1.96 -16.64
N TRP A 46 -2.75 3.09 -17.30
CA TRP A 46 -3.60 4.28 -17.26
C TRP A 46 -4.89 4.09 -18.08
N GLU A 47 -5.75 3.21 -17.57
CA GLU A 47 -7.03 2.84 -18.16
C GLU A 47 -8.06 2.73 -17.04
N ALA A 48 -9.24 3.32 -17.26
CA ALA A 48 -10.23 3.54 -16.21
C ALA A 48 -10.72 2.24 -15.56
N ARG A 49 -10.90 1.19 -16.35
CA ARG A 49 -11.33 -0.12 -15.83
C ARG A 49 -10.20 -0.79 -15.05
N ALA A 50 -8.98 -0.82 -15.56
CA ALA A 50 -7.84 -1.41 -14.87
C ALA A 50 -7.56 -0.73 -13.52
N LEU A 51 -7.58 0.60 -13.48
CA LEU A 51 -7.44 1.35 -12.22
C LEU A 51 -8.57 1.03 -11.24
N ARG A 52 -9.82 0.94 -11.71
CA ARG A 52 -10.95 0.55 -10.86
C ARG A 52 -10.78 -0.85 -10.27
N GLU A 53 -10.38 -1.82 -11.09
CA GLU A 53 -10.16 -3.20 -10.64
C GLU A 53 -9.08 -3.27 -9.55
N VAL A 54 -7.97 -2.56 -9.71
CA VAL A 54 -6.91 -2.49 -8.69
C VAL A 54 -7.34 -1.72 -7.44
N ILE A 55 -8.12 -0.65 -7.61
CA ILE A 55 -8.68 0.13 -6.50
C ILE A 55 -9.56 -0.77 -5.62
N ASP A 56 -10.53 -1.44 -6.23
CA ASP A 56 -11.48 -2.30 -5.53
C ASP A 56 -10.77 -3.47 -4.85
N ALA A 57 -9.81 -4.11 -5.53
CA ALA A 57 -9.04 -5.21 -4.96
C ALA A 57 -8.19 -4.79 -3.76
N SER A 58 -7.53 -3.64 -3.82
CA SER A 58 -6.68 -3.19 -2.70
C SER A 58 -7.51 -2.74 -1.50
N LEU A 59 -8.64 -2.05 -1.74
CA LEU A 59 -9.58 -1.68 -0.67
C LEU A 59 -10.15 -2.92 0.02
N ALA A 60 -10.52 -3.96 -0.74
CA ALA A 60 -10.99 -5.22 -0.19
C ALA A 60 -9.90 -5.90 0.66
N ALA A 61 -8.66 -5.98 0.15
CA ALA A 61 -7.56 -6.64 0.84
C ALA A 61 -7.15 -5.94 2.14
N THR A 62 -6.95 -4.61 2.14
CA THR A 62 -6.60 -3.88 3.37
C THR A 62 -7.80 -3.80 4.32
N GLY A 63 -9.02 -3.69 3.79
CA GLY A 63 -10.25 -3.73 4.57
C GLY A 63 -10.42 -5.04 5.34
N ALA A 64 -10.01 -6.18 4.76
CA ALA A 64 -10.06 -7.49 5.43
C ALA A 64 -9.17 -7.57 6.69
N VAL A 65 -8.18 -6.70 6.82
CA VAL A 65 -7.32 -6.59 8.02
C VAL A 65 -7.59 -5.33 8.85
N GLY A 66 -8.65 -4.57 8.53
CA GLY A 66 -9.01 -3.35 9.23
C GLY A 66 -8.10 -2.15 8.96
N ALA A 67 -7.36 -2.16 7.85
CA ALA A 67 -6.36 -1.15 7.51
C ALA A 67 -6.83 -0.23 6.37
N THR A 68 -6.25 0.98 6.33
CA THR A 68 -6.45 1.92 5.22
C THR A 68 -5.58 1.53 4.02
N THR A 69 -5.94 1.99 2.82
CA THR A 69 -5.16 1.75 1.59
C THR A 69 -4.34 2.99 1.23
N THR A 70 -3.06 2.81 0.95
CA THR A 70 -2.16 3.85 0.42
C THR A 70 -2.01 3.69 -1.09
N TRP A 71 -1.89 4.83 -1.79
CA TRP A 71 -1.68 4.88 -3.23
C TRP A 71 -0.44 5.69 -3.55
N VAL A 72 0.39 5.18 -4.44
CA VAL A 72 1.55 5.89 -4.97
C VAL A 72 1.38 5.91 -6.48
N LEU A 73 1.44 7.10 -7.10
CA LEU A 73 1.37 7.21 -8.55
C LEU A 73 2.77 7.14 -9.17
N SER A 74 3.83 7.57 -8.50
CA SER A 74 5.20 7.45 -9.03
C SER A 74 6.20 7.41 -7.88
N ASN A 75 7.30 6.71 -8.07
CA ASN A 75 8.47 6.76 -7.20
C ASN A 75 9.74 6.91 -8.06
N HIS A 76 10.91 6.69 -7.48
CA HIS A 76 12.20 6.84 -8.17
C HIS A 76 12.64 5.57 -8.93
N ASP A 77 11.94 4.46 -8.76
CA ASP A 77 12.23 3.16 -9.38
C ASP A 77 11.40 2.90 -10.64
N VAL A 78 10.34 3.68 -10.86
CA VAL A 78 9.48 3.60 -12.05
C VAL A 78 9.61 4.84 -12.91
N VAL A 79 9.41 4.67 -14.21
CA VAL A 79 9.29 5.80 -15.13
C VAL A 79 8.10 6.64 -14.70
N ARG A 80 8.28 7.96 -14.69
CA ARG A 80 7.22 8.91 -14.33
C ARG A 80 6.00 8.68 -15.22
N HIS A 81 4.82 8.72 -14.62
CA HIS A 81 3.57 8.68 -15.36
C HIS A 81 3.50 9.89 -16.32
N THR A 82 2.95 9.68 -17.51
CA THR A 82 2.76 10.68 -18.57
C THR A 82 1.33 10.64 -19.08
#